data_AF-A0A929I8C0-F1
#
_entry.id   AF-A0A929I8C0-F1
#
_cell.length_a   1.000
_cell.length_b   1.000
_cell.length_c   1.000
_cell.angle_alpha   90.00
_cell.angle_beta   90.00
_cell.angle_gamma   90.00
#
_symmetry.space_group_name_H-M   'P 1'
#
loop_
_entity.id
_entity.type
_entity.pdbx_description
1 polymer ?
#
loop_
_entity_poly.entity_id
_entity_poly.type
_entity_poly.pdbx_seq_one_letter_code
_entity_poly.pdbx_strand_id
1 'polypeptide(L)' 'YFSCILNGSNHLRESDSRPFSLCPVCLRKLQFSIGFDIVDRYRGLLLFYRNVGFDRETGWVSNRLTRILGDESER' A
#
# COMPACT_ATOMS: atom_id res chain seq x y z
N TYR A 1 -12.63 10.67 -1.82
CA TYR A 1 -12.29 9.84 -3.00
C TYR A 1 -10.87 9.30 -2.83
N PHE A 2 -10.57 8.07 -3.30
CA PHE A 2 -9.23 7.47 -3.22
C PHE A 2 -8.70 7.15 -4.63
N SER A 3 -7.39 7.37 -4.86
CA SER A 3 -6.71 6.89 -6.07
C SER A 3 -6.40 5.40 -5.93
N CYS A 4 -6.77 4.60 -6.92
CA CYS A 4 -6.68 3.14 -6.87
C CYS A 4 -5.97 2.58 -8.10
N ILE A 5 -4.90 1.81 -7.86
CA ILE A 5 -4.16 1.10 -8.92
C ILE A 5 -5.02 0.06 -9.66
N LEU A 6 -6.03 -0.51 -9.00
CA LEU A 6 -6.91 -1.54 -9.57
C LEU A 6 -8.14 -0.98 -10.32
N ASN A 7 -8.28 0.33 -10.50
CA ASN A 7 -9.38 0.87 -11.31
C ASN A 7 -9.20 0.47 -12.80
N GLY A 8 -10.23 0.57 -13.63
CA GLY A 8 -10.04 0.44 -15.10
C GLY A 8 -9.40 1.71 -15.66
N SER A 9 -8.42 1.60 -16.57
CA SER A 9 -7.81 2.73 -17.26
C SER A 9 -8.24 2.76 -18.72
N ASN A 10 -8.50 3.93 -19.29
CA ASN A 10 -8.83 4.08 -20.70
C ASN A 10 -7.58 4.24 -21.59
N HIS A 11 -6.47 4.71 -21.02
CA HIS A 11 -5.21 4.89 -21.75
C HIS A 11 -3.97 4.77 -20.84
N LEU A 12 -2.78 4.58 -21.44
CA LEU A 12 -1.52 4.34 -20.74
C LEU A 12 -1.18 5.44 -19.72
N ARG A 13 -1.30 6.71 -20.13
CA ARG A 13 -1.02 7.85 -19.23
C ARG A 13 -1.88 7.84 -17.95
N GLU A 14 -3.11 7.32 -18.02
CA GLU A 14 -3.97 7.20 -16.86
C GLU A 14 -3.46 6.09 -15.94
N SER A 15 -3.07 4.96 -16.52
CA SER A 15 -2.46 3.83 -15.80
C SER A 15 -1.19 4.26 -15.07
N ASP A 16 -0.31 5.01 -15.75
CA ASP A 16 0.97 5.47 -15.20
C ASP A 16 0.82 6.51 -14.09
N SER A 17 -0.28 7.26 -14.08
CA SER A 17 -0.55 8.29 -13.06
C SER A 17 -0.94 7.73 -11.69
N ARG A 18 -1.18 6.42 -11.60
CA ARG A 18 -1.75 5.78 -10.40
C ARG A 18 -0.69 5.46 -9.35
N PRO A 19 -1.06 5.51 -8.06
CA PRO A 19 -0.13 5.15 -6.99
C PRO A 19 0.21 3.67 -7.06
N PHE A 20 1.44 3.29 -6.69
CA PHE A 20 1.84 1.87 -6.58
C PHE A 20 1.06 1.14 -5.47
N SER A 21 0.59 1.89 -4.47
CA SER A 21 -0.13 1.36 -3.32
C SER A 21 -1.60 1.07 -3.64
N LEU A 22 -2.11 -0.03 -3.10
CA LEU A 22 -3.54 -0.34 -3.10
C LEU A 22 -4.30 0.73 -2.28
N CYS A 23 -5.47 1.14 -2.77
CA CYS A 23 -6.40 1.93 -1.98
C CYS A 23 -6.95 1.09 -0.81
N PRO A 24 -7.51 1.70 0.26
CA PRO A 24 -7.99 0.97 1.42
C PRO A 24 -9.03 -0.10 1.09
N VAL A 25 -9.92 0.17 0.14
CA VAL A 25 -10.98 -0.77 -0.28
C VAL A 25 -10.38 -2.00 -0.94
N CYS A 26 -9.49 -1.81 -1.92
CA CYS A 26 -8.86 -2.92 -2.63
C CYS A 26 -7.87 -3.69 -1.77
N LEU A 27 -7.19 -3.02 -0.84
CA LEU A 27 -6.36 -3.68 0.16
C LEU A 27 -7.20 -4.63 1.02
N ARG A 28 -8.36 -4.16 1.52
CA ARG A 28 -9.26 -5.00 2.33
C ARG A 28 -9.87 -6.14 1.53
N LYS A 29 -10.23 -5.91 0.26
CA LYS A 29 -10.68 -6.98 -0.65
C LYS A 29 -9.62 -8.07 -0.79
N LEU A 30 -8.38 -7.68 -1.11
CA LEU A 30 -7.27 -8.64 -1.24
C LEU A 30 -7.04 -9.39 0.07
N GLN A 31 -7.02 -8.68 1.20
CA GLN A 31 -6.83 -9.28 2.52
C GLN A 31 -7.90 -10.31 2.84
N PHE A 32 -9.17 -9.99 2.57
CA PHE A 32 -10.28 -10.91 2.77
C PHE A 32 -10.16 -12.14 1.86
N SER A 33 -9.75 -11.96 0.60
CA SER A 33 -9.68 -13.05 -0.37
C SER A 33 -8.57 -14.07 -0.10
N ILE A 34 -7.41 -13.66 0.42
CA ILE A 34 -6.25 -14.57 0.57
C ILE A 34 -5.69 -14.65 2.01
N GLY A 35 -6.22 -13.87 2.95
CA GLY A 35 -5.93 -14.02 4.38
C GLY A 35 -4.49 -13.67 4.80
N PHE A 36 -4.00 -12.47 4.49
CA PHE A 36 -2.67 -12.01 4.95
C PHE A 36 -2.73 -11.00 6.10
N ASP A 37 -1.64 -10.92 6.86
CA ASP A 37 -1.45 -9.85 7.85
C ASP A 37 -0.97 -8.54 7.20
N ILE A 38 -1.64 -7.44 7.53
CA ILE A 38 -1.39 -6.13 6.92
C ILE A 38 -0.02 -5.59 7.30
N VAL A 39 0.41 -5.80 8.56
CA VAL A 39 1.68 -5.29 9.06
C VAL A 39 2.83 -6.03 8.38
N ASP A 40 2.75 -7.35 8.28
CA ASP A 40 3.78 -8.16 7.62
C ASP A 40 3.88 -7.85 6.13
N ARG A 41 2.73 -7.64 5.46
CA ARG A 41 2.72 -7.13 4.08
C ARG A 41 3.49 -5.82 3.95
N TYR A 42 3.24 -4.85 4.82
CA TYR A 42 3.90 -3.54 4.73
C TYR A 42 5.37 -3.60 5.14
N ARG A 43 5.76 -4.46 6.09
CA ARG A 43 7.17 -4.72 6.41
C ARG A 43 7.92 -5.29 5.20
N GLY A 44 7.32 -6.27 4.52
CA GLY A 44 7.88 -6.84 3.29
C GLY A 44 8.04 -5.80 2.17
N LEU A 45 7.02 -4.96 1.95
CA LEU A 45 7.09 -3.86 0.98
C LEU A 45 8.15 -2.82 1.36
N LEU A 46 8.26 -2.46 2.64
CA LEU A 46 9.28 -1.52 3.11
C LEU A 46 10.69 -2.03 2.84
N LEU A 47 10.94 -3.31 3.13
CA LEU A 47 12.23 -3.96 2.84
C LEU A 47 12.51 -3.95 1.33
N PHE A 48 11.53 -4.36 0.52
CA PHE A 48 11.67 -4.38 -0.93
C PHE A 48 11.98 -2.99 -1.49
N TYR A 49 11.20 -1.97 -1.14
CA TYR A 49 11.39 -0.60 -1.64
C TYR A 49 12.73 0.01 -1.24
N ARG A 50 13.23 -0.28 -0.04
CA ARG A 50 14.58 0.12 0.38
C ARG A 50 15.65 -0.55 -0.49
N ASN A 51 15.49 -1.84 -0.77
CA ASN A 51 16.47 -2.59 -1.56
C ASN A 51 16.55 -2.13 -3.02
N VAL A 52 15.43 -1.67 -3.60
CA VAL A 52 15.38 -1.20 -5.01
C VAL A 52 15.54 0.31 -5.17
N GLY A 53 15.71 1.07 -4.08
CA GLY A 53 15.90 2.53 -4.13
C GLY A 53 14.62 3.33 -4.40
N PHE A 54 13.44 2.81 -4.03
CA PHE A 54 12.17 3.53 -4.18
C PHE A 54 11.90 4.39 -2.94
N ASP A 55 12.56 5.54 -2.86
CA ASP A 55 12.57 6.40 -1.67
C ASP A 55 11.18 6.97 -1.34
N ARG A 56 10.41 7.36 -2.36
CA ARG A 56 9.07 7.95 -2.16
C ARG A 56 8.11 6.92 -1.56
N GLU A 57 8.15 5.70 -2.08
CA GLU A 57 7.35 4.57 -1.64
C GLU A 57 7.80 4.07 -0.26
N THR A 58 9.12 4.06 0.00
CA THR A 58 9.70 3.78 1.32
C THR A 58 9.15 4.72 2.37
N GLY A 59 9.17 6.03 2.11
CA GLY A 59 8.61 7.04 3.02
C GLY A 59 7.11 6.84 3.22
N TRP A 60 6.37 6.56 2.15
CA TRP A 60 4.93 6.32 2.22
C TRP A 60 4.59 5.08 3.08
N VAL A 61 5.26 3.94 2.87
CA VAL A 61 5.03 2.71 3.63
C VAL A 61 5.44 2.88 5.09
N SER A 62 6.57 3.55 5.36
CA SER A 62 7.03 3.81 6.73
C SER A 62 5.99 4.60 7.53
N ASN A 63 5.46 5.69 6.95
CA ASN A 63 4.41 6.48 7.58
C ASN A 63 3.13 5.66 7.81
N ARG A 64 2.82 4.73 6.90
CA ARG A 64 1.65 3.86 7.04
C ARG A 64 1.80 2.87 8.18
N LEU A 65 2.97 2.23 8.30
CA LEU A 65 3.30 1.33 9.41
C LEU A 65 3.25 2.04 10.76
N THR A 66 3.82 3.25 10.87
CA THR A 66 3.77 4.03 12.11
C THR A 66 2.33 4.29 12.57
N ARG A 67 1.41 4.62 11.64
CA ARG A 67 -0.01 4.82 11.97
C ARG A 67 -0.68 3.53 12.43
N ILE A 68 -0.49 2.43 11.70
CA ILE A 68 -1.12 1.14 12.04
C ILE A 68 -0.62 0.64 13.40
N LEU A 69 0.69 0.72 13.66
CA LEU A 69 1.28 0.25 14.92
C LEU A 69 1.01 1.21 16.09
N GLY A 70 0.84 2.50 15.81
CA GLY A 70 0.40 3.47 16.81
C GLY A 70 -1.06 3.26 17.24
N ASP A 71 -1.94 2.93 16.30
CA ASP A 71 -3.36 2.62 16.57
C ASP A 71 -3.53 1.33 17.41
N GLU A 72 -2.58 0.39 17.36
CA GLU A 72 -2.59 -0.83 18.17
C GLU A 72 -2.26 -0.57 19.65
N SER A 73 -1.79 0.63 20.03
CA SER A 73 -1.52 1.00 21.44
C SER A 73 -2.76 1.50 22.20
N GLU A 74 -3.87 1.77 21.51
CA GLU A 74 -5.14 2.25 22.08
C GLU A 74 -6.26 1.19 22.04
N ARG A 75 -5.94 -0.06 21.67
CA ARG A 75 -6.86 -1.21 21.68
C ARG A 75 -6.49 -2.21 22.76
#